data_AF-A0A6P0JUM5-F1
#
_entry.id   AF-A0A6P0JUM5-F1
#
_cell.length_a   1.000
_cell.length_b   1.000
_cell.length_c   1.000
_cell.angle_alpha   90.00
_cell.angle_beta   90.00
_cell.angle_gamma   90.00
#
_symmetry.space_group_name_H-M   'P 1'
#
loop_
_entity.id
_entity.type
_entity.pdbx_description
1 polymer ?
#
loop_
_entity_poly.entity_id
_entity_poly.type
_entity_poly.pdbx_seq_one_letter_code
_entity_poly.pdbx_strand_id
1 'polypeptide(L)'
;MNIKQQFLATKNNILEQSLNLPENFIEQTKIDSLPEPIKRYFNYVLPEQKRPINWVKIEQNGWFRTDPNQNWKPLNSEEYLTADPPSLLWFAKIKFLPFLNITIKDTYCNGKGHVFGQIFPGIKVVDMQGENINQGALIRCIAELVWCPTALLPSHYLTWEAINENTVKAIINHQGIAATAQFTINQTGQITEIKTQQNKKKELQP
;
A
#
# COMPACT_ATOMS: atom_id res chain seq x y z
N MET A 1 -17.55 -16.03 -10.07
CA MET A 1 -16.87 -16.26 -8.77
C MET A 1 -17.27 -15.14 -7.80
N ASN A 2 -17.77 -15.47 -6.60
CA ASN A 2 -18.18 -14.47 -5.59
C ASN A 2 -16.95 -13.65 -5.13
N ILE A 3 -17.11 -12.36 -4.79
CA ILE A 3 -16.03 -11.47 -4.34
C ILE A 3 -15.16 -12.08 -3.23
N LYS A 4 -15.75 -12.87 -2.31
CA LYS A 4 -14.99 -13.55 -1.25
C LYS A 4 -14.06 -14.62 -1.80
N GLN A 5 -14.48 -15.37 -2.82
CA GLN A 5 -13.64 -16.36 -3.48
C GLN A 5 -12.52 -15.67 -4.28
N GLN A 6 -12.81 -14.53 -4.92
CA GLN A 6 -11.77 -13.71 -5.57
C GLN A 6 -10.75 -13.20 -4.57
N PHE A 7 -11.19 -12.70 -3.42
CA PHE A 7 -10.30 -12.29 -2.34
C PHE A 7 -9.38 -13.43 -1.89
N LEU A 8 -9.91 -14.62 -1.64
CA LEU A 8 -9.09 -15.77 -1.23
C LEU A 8 -8.09 -16.20 -2.31
N ALA A 9 -8.53 -16.23 -3.58
CA ALA A 9 -7.65 -16.55 -4.70
C ALA A 9 -6.52 -15.52 -4.86
N THR A 10 -6.85 -14.22 -4.81
CA THR A 10 -5.85 -13.15 -4.87
C THR A 10 -4.90 -13.21 -3.68
N LYS A 11 -5.40 -13.48 -2.47
CA LYS A 11 -4.59 -13.64 -1.27
C LYS A 11 -3.55 -14.75 -1.45
N ASN A 12 -3.99 -15.94 -1.84
CA ASN A 12 -3.07 -17.06 -2.04
C ASN A 12 -2.02 -16.71 -3.12
N ASN A 13 -2.45 -16.12 -4.23
CA ASN A 13 -1.55 -15.71 -5.29
C ASN A 13 -0.48 -14.71 -4.83
N ILE A 14 -0.83 -13.64 -4.10
CA ILE A 14 0.17 -12.66 -3.66
C ILE A 14 1.12 -13.23 -2.61
N LEU A 15 0.64 -14.12 -1.74
CA LEU A 15 1.48 -14.74 -0.70
C LEU A 15 2.41 -15.81 -1.28
N GLU A 16 1.95 -16.57 -2.28
CA GLU A 16 2.80 -17.53 -3.01
C GLU A 16 3.87 -16.84 -3.86
N GLN A 17 3.55 -15.66 -4.41
CA GLN A 17 4.49 -14.85 -5.19
C GLN A 17 5.45 -14.02 -4.31
N SER A 18 5.11 -13.81 -3.04
CA SER A 18 5.96 -13.08 -2.10
C SER A 18 7.28 -13.81 -1.92
N LEU A 19 8.36 -13.17 -2.34
CA LEU A 19 9.71 -13.68 -2.17
C LEU A 19 10.08 -13.66 -0.69
N ASN A 20 10.85 -14.68 -0.30
CA ASN A 20 11.57 -14.64 0.95
C ASN A 20 12.83 -13.80 0.74
N LEU A 21 12.82 -12.59 1.30
CA LEU A 21 14.01 -11.76 1.33
C LEU A 21 15.13 -12.52 2.08
N PRO A 22 16.39 -12.43 1.62
CA PRO A 22 17.49 -13.17 2.23
C PRO A 22 17.72 -12.72 3.68
N GLU A 23 18.20 -13.60 4.55
CA GLU A 23 18.37 -13.26 5.98
C GLU A 23 19.27 -12.03 6.19
N ASN A 24 20.26 -11.82 5.31
CA ASN A 24 21.16 -10.67 5.36
C ASN A 24 20.70 -9.46 4.52
N PHE A 25 19.44 -9.42 4.06
CA PHE A 25 18.91 -8.32 3.23
C PHE A 25 19.10 -6.93 3.88
N ILE A 26 18.86 -6.84 5.19
CA ILE A 26 19.00 -5.60 5.97
C ILE A 26 20.47 -5.15 5.98
N GLU A 27 21.39 -6.06 6.25
CA GLU A 27 22.84 -5.77 6.27
C GLU A 27 23.35 -5.34 4.89
N GLN A 28 22.89 -6.00 3.82
CA GLN A 28 23.27 -5.70 2.44
C GLN A 28 22.81 -4.32 1.98
N THR A 29 21.73 -3.79 2.56
CA THR A 29 21.15 -2.50 2.15
C THR A 29 22.03 -1.30 2.53
N LYS A 30 23.03 -1.47 3.41
CA LYS A 30 23.96 -0.40 3.84
C LYS A 30 23.21 0.87 4.29
N ILE A 31 22.36 0.74 5.32
CA ILE A 31 21.51 1.82 5.86
C ILE A 31 22.29 3.12 6.09
N ASP A 32 23.55 3.04 6.54
CA ASP A 32 24.41 4.20 6.81
C ASP A 32 24.72 5.06 5.58
N SER A 33 24.56 4.52 4.37
CA SER A 33 24.75 5.23 3.11
C SER A 33 23.50 5.97 2.59
N LEU A 34 22.35 5.77 3.25
CA LEU A 34 21.08 6.36 2.83
C LEU A 34 20.96 7.82 3.26
N PRO A 35 20.08 8.61 2.61
CA PRO A 35 19.73 9.95 3.06
C PRO A 35 19.37 9.99 4.55
N GLU A 36 19.86 11.01 5.26
CA GLU A 36 19.70 11.12 6.72
C GLU A 36 18.25 10.93 7.23
N PRO A 37 17.18 11.47 6.61
CA PRO A 37 15.83 11.23 7.10
C PRO A 37 15.45 9.74 7.09
N ILE A 38 15.71 9.01 5.99
CA ILE A 38 15.31 7.61 5.87
C ILE A 38 16.23 6.68 6.66
N LYS A 39 17.53 7.00 6.74
CA LYS A 39 18.48 6.32 7.62
C LYS A 39 18.02 6.39 9.07
N ARG A 40 17.61 7.59 9.52
CA ARG A 40 17.06 7.80 10.87
C ARG A 40 15.78 6.99 11.12
N TYR A 41 14.90 6.90 10.13
CA TYR A 41 13.72 6.02 10.21
C TYR A 41 14.10 4.55 10.39
N PHE A 42 15.03 4.03 9.59
CA PHE A 42 15.45 2.62 9.72
C PHE A 42 16.11 2.33 11.06
N ASN A 43 16.94 3.24 11.57
CA ASN A 43 17.53 3.10 12.90
C ASN A 43 16.48 3.12 14.02
N TYR A 44 15.33 3.78 13.80
CA TYR A 44 14.22 3.80 14.75
C TYR A 44 13.38 2.51 14.70
N VAL A 45 13.07 1.98 13.52
CA VAL A 45 12.15 0.84 13.35
C VAL A 45 12.82 -0.53 13.24
N LEU A 46 14.13 -0.60 12.97
CA LEU A 46 14.89 -1.85 12.83
C LEU A 46 16.08 -1.98 13.82
N PRO A 47 16.03 -1.51 15.08
CA PRO A 47 17.20 -1.51 15.96
C PRO A 47 17.76 -2.91 16.24
N GLU A 48 16.91 -3.94 16.27
CA GLU A 48 17.30 -5.33 16.55
C GLU A 48 16.77 -6.32 15.49
N GLN A 49 16.18 -5.81 14.40
CA GLN A 49 15.55 -6.65 13.39
C GLN A 49 16.63 -7.32 12.54
N LYS A 50 16.88 -8.61 12.78
CA LYS A 50 17.87 -9.40 12.00
C LYS A 50 17.28 -10.08 10.77
N ARG A 51 15.96 -10.27 10.72
CA ARG A 51 15.28 -10.97 9.63
C ARG A 51 14.32 -10.03 8.90
N PRO A 52 14.29 -10.03 7.56
CA PRO A 52 13.35 -9.21 6.83
C PRO A 52 11.90 -9.66 7.05
N ILE A 53 10.96 -8.71 7.04
CA ILE A 53 9.53 -8.96 7.03
C ILE A 53 9.12 -9.07 5.55
N ASN A 54 8.61 -10.23 5.15
CA ASN A 54 8.25 -10.48 3.75
C ASN A 54 6.83 -10.03 3.42
N TRP A 55 5.92 -10.10 4.40
CA TRP A 55 4.54 -9.65 4.26
C TRP A 55 3.93 -9.37 5.62
N VAL A 56 2.84 -8.61 5.64
CA VAL A 56 2.03 -8.36 6.84
C VAL A 56 0.55 -8.56 6.54
N LYS A 57 -0.20 -8.93 7.58
CA LYS A 57 -1.66 -8.94 7.60
C LYS A 57 -2.12 -7.87 8.60
N ILE A 58 -3.06 -7.03 8.18
CA ILE A 58 -3.64 -5.97 9.02
C ILE A 58 -5.15 -6.22 9.10
N GLU A 59 -5.71 -6.18 10.30
CA GLU A 59 -7.17 -6.18 10.51
C GLU A 59 -7.59 -4.82 11.07
N GLN A 60 -8.60 -4.19 10.47
CA GLN A 60 -9.06 -2.87 10.89
C GLN A 60 -10.55 -2.93 11.20
N ASN A 61 -10.94 -2.29 12.30
CA ASN A 61 -12.34 -2.06 12.67
C ASN A 61 -12.52 -0.56 12.84
N GLY A 62 -13.54 0.00 12.21
CA GLY A 62 -13.74 1.44 12.21
C GLY A 62 -15.07 1.86 11.62
N TRP A 63 -15.08 3.09 11.12
CA TRP A 63 -16.27 3.74 10.62
C TRP A 63 -15.99 4.36 9.25
N PHE A 64 -16.96 4.26 8.35
CA PHE A 64 -16.87 4.74 6.98
C PHE A 64 -18.08 5.62 6.65
N ARG A 65 -17.86 6.73 5.96
CA ARG A 65 -18.91 7.55 5.35
C ARG A 65 -18.51 7.89 3.92
N THR A 66 -19.46 7.87 3.00
CA THR A 66 -19.23 8.17 1.58
C THR A 66 -19.15 9.67 1.29
N ASP A 67 -19.74 10.49 2.17
CA ASP A 67 -19.80 11.94 2.06
C ASP A 67 -19.73 12.57 3.47
N PRO A 68 -19.18 13.78 3.65
CA PRO A 68 -19.14 14.45 4.94
C PRO A 68 -20.49 14.58 5.66
N ASN A 69 -21.60 14.66 4.90
CA ASN A 69 -22.96 14.81 5.42
C ASN A 69 -23.67 13.46 5.67
N GLN A 70 -23.06 12.33 5.31
CA GLN A 70 -23.66 11.00 5.51
C GLN A 70 -23.29 10.40 6.87
N ASN A 71 -24.19 9.55 7.39
CA ASN A 71 -23.96 8.83 8.64
C ASN A 71 -22.78 7.87 8.54
N TRP A 72 -21.96 7.84 9.58
CA TRP A 72 -20.92 6.82 9.75
C TRP A 72 -21.51 5.41 9.79
N LYS A 73 -20.89 4.50 9.05
CA LYS A 73 -21.27 3.09 8.95
C LYS A 73 -20.12 2.21 9.46
N PRO A 74 -20.39 1.17 10.27
CA PRO A 74 -19.35 0.25 10.70
C PRO A 74 -18.63 -0.39 9.51
N LEU A 75 -17.31 -0.44 9.57
CA LEU A 75 -16.42 -1.06 8.60
C LEU A 75 -15.51 -2.05 9.31
N ASN A 76 -15.40 -3.25 8.75
CA ASN A 76 -14.37 -4.21 9.10
C ASN A 76 -13.57 -4.53 7.83
N SER A 77 -12.25 -4.52 7.93
CA SER A 77 -11.37 -4.83 6.81
C SER A 77 -10.21 -5.76 7.19
N GLU A 78 -9.71 -6.43 6.16
CA GLU A 78 -8.52 -7.26 6.18
C GLU A 78 -7.62 -6.80 5.03
N GLU A 79 -6.36 -6.51 5.34
CA GLU A 79 -5.34 -6.10 4.38
C GLU A 79 -4.15 -7.05 4.40
N TYR A 80 -3.58 -7.30 3.22
CA TYR A 80 -2.32 -7.98 3.05
C TYR A 80 -1.37 -7.11 2.23
N LEU A 81 -0.13 -6.99 2.70
CA LEU A 81 0.96 -6.29 2.01
C LEU A 81 2.14 -7.23 1.86
N THR A 82 2.78 -7.25 0.70
CA THR A 82 4.02 -8.00 0.45
C THR A 82 5.18 -7.06 0.15
N ALA A 83 6.39 -7.45 0.56
CA ALA A 83 7.60 -6.65 0.39
C ALA A 83 8.18 -6.77 -1.03
N ASP A 84 8.28 -7.98 -1.58
CA ASP A 84 8.81 -8.19 -2.93
C ASP A 84 8.14 -9.40 -3.60
N PRO A 85 7.45 -9.24 -4.75
CA PRO A 85 7.09 -7.96 -5.35
C PRO A 85 6.11 -7.17 -4.46
N PRO A 86 6.07 -5.83 -4.56
CA PRO A 86 5.13 -5.02 -3.80
C PRO A 86 3.70 -5.33 -4.25
N SER A 87 2.87 -5.79 -3.31
CA SER A 87 1.45 -6.07 -3.54
C SER A 87 0.61 -5.56 -2.36
N LEU A 88 -0.61 -5.13 -2.67
CA LEU A 88 -1.64 -4.74 -1.72
C LEU A 88 -2.92 -5.50 -2.05
N LEU A 89 -3.54 -6.09 -1.02
CA LEU A 89 -4.88 -6.66 -1.11
C LEU A 89 -5.66 -6.19 0.12
N TRP A 90 -6.55 -5.23 -0.08
CA TRP A 90 -7.46 -4.75 0.94
C TRP A 90 -8.87 -5.22 0.64
N PHE A 91 -9.54 -5.74 1.65
CA PHE A 91 -10.92 -6.19 1.56
C PHE A 91 -11.72 -5.69 2.74
N ALA A 92 -12.83 -5.02 2.46
CA ALA A 92 -13.69 -4.46 3.50
C ALA A 92 -15.14 -4.83 3.33
N LYS A 93 -15.83 -4.91 4.47
CA LYS A 93 -17.28 -5.01 4.57
C LYS A 93 -17.79 -3.81 5.36
N ILE A 94 -18.70 -3.07 4.74
CA ILE A 94 -19.33 -1.87 5.29
C ILE A 94 -20.80 -2.18 5.52
N LYS A 95 -21.27 -2.05 6.76
CA LYS A 95 -22.67 -2.30 7.12
C LYS A 95 -23.54 -1.11 6.72
N PHE A 96 -24.14 -1.17 5.54
CA PHE A 96 -24.85 -0.03 4.95
C PHE A 96 -26.28 0.12 5.52
N LEU A 97 -27.03 -0.98 5.56
CA LEU A 97 -28.35 -1.11 6.20
C LEU A 97 -28.41 -2.41 7.02
N PRO A 98 -29.41 -2.61 7.89
CA PRO A 98 -29.68 -3.93 8.47
C PRO A 98 -29.75 -4.98 7.36
N PHE A 99 -28.95 -6.05 7.49
CA PHE A 99 -28.82 -7.15 6.51
C PHE A 99 -28.18 -6.80 5.15
N LEU A 100 -27.74 -5.55 4.93
CA LEU A 100 -27.11 -5.11 3.69
C LEU A 100 -25.67 -4.64 3.91
N ASN A 101 -24.74 -5.31 3.25
CA ASN A 101 -23.33 -4.96 3.31
C ASN A 101 -22.80 -4.55 1.94
N ILE A 102 -22.08 -3.44 1.88
CA ILE A 102 -21.20 -3.14 0.75
C ILE A 102 -19.89 -3.87 1.01
N THR A 103 -19.41 -4.62 0.02
CA THR A 103 -18.10 -5.24 0.05
C THR A 103 -17.20 -4.54 -0.95
N ILE A 104 -15.99 -4.17 -0.55
CA ILE A 104 -14.99 -3.52 -1.41
C ILE A 104 -13.72 -4.36 -1.38
N LYS A 105 -13.12 -4.54 -2.55
CA LYS A 105 -11.80 -5.15 -2.75
C LYS A 105 -10.95 -4.12 -3.50
N ASP A 106 -9.85 -3.70 -2.91
CA ASP A 106 -8.83 -2.87 -3.57
C ASP A 106 -7.55 -3.69 -3.66
N THR A 107 -6.96 -3.76 -4.85
CA THR A 107 -5.78 -4.59 -5.10
C THR A 107 -4.74 -3.87 -5.92
N TYR A 108 -3.48 -4.08 -5.57
CA TYR A 108 -2.33 -3.88 -6.43
C TYR A 108 -1.53 -5.18 -6.49
N CYS A 109 -1.35 -5.75 -7.69
CA CYS A 109 -0.54 -6.95 -7.88
C CYS A 109 0.04 -6.93 -9.30
N ASN A 110 1.34 -7.20 -9.45
CA ASN A 110 2.04 -7.28 -10.74
C ASN A 110 1.75 -6.09 -11.67
N GLY A 111 1.77 -4.87 -11.12
CA GLY A 111 1.54 -3.65 -11.88
C GLY A 111 0.08 -3.41 -12.27
N LYS A 112 -0.88 -4.13 -11.68
CA LYS A 112 -2.31 -3.96 -11.95
C LYS A 112 -3.05 -3.55 -10.69
N GLY A 113 -3.71 -2.41 -10.77
CA GLY A 113 -4.65 -1.89 -9.79
C GLY A 113 -6.08 -2.31 -10.15
N HIS A 114 -6.88 -2.72 -9.15
CA HIS A 114 -8.30 -2.99 -9.33
C HIS A 114 -9.08 -2.62 -8.06
N VAL A 115 -10.01 -1.68 -8.19
CA VAL A 115 -11.00 -1.38 -7.15
C VAL A 115 -12.34 -1.94 -7.58
N PHE A 116 -12.85 -2.90 -6.81
CA PHE A 116 -14.12 -3.56 -7.09
C PHE A 116 -15.01 -3.54 -5.85
N GLY A 117 -16.27 -3.16 -6.01
CA GLY A 117 -17.22 -3.17 -4.92
C GLY A 117 -18.63 -3.54 -5.35
N GLN A 118 -19.36 -4.18 -4.45
CA GLN A 118 -20.72 -4.66 -4.67
C GLN A 118 -21.57 -4.58 -3.39
N ILE A 119 -22.88 -4.41 -3.53
CA ILE A 119 -23.84 -4.35 -2.41
C ILE A 119 -24.68 -5.63 -2.26
N PHE A 120 -24.60 -6.52 -3.26
CA PHE A 120 -25.08 -7.91 -3.28
C PHE A 120 -24.27 -8.70 -4.31
N PRO A 121 -24.23 -10.05 -4.26
CA PRO A 121 -23.64 -10.84 -5.35
C PRO A 121 -24.27 -10.45 -6.69
N GLY A 122 -23.45 -9.90 -7.60
CA GLY A 122 -23.88 -9.51 -8.95
C GLY A 122 -24.28 -8.05 -9.13
N ILE A 123 -24.50 -7.27 -8.06
CA ILE A 123 -24.81 -5.84 -8.16
C ILE A 123 -23.54 -5.02 -7.87
N LYS A 124 -22.85 -4.63 -8.95
CA LYS A 124 -21.64 -3.81 -8.90
C LYS A 124 -21.97 -2.37 -8.49
N VAL A 125 -21.15 -1.80 -7.60
CA VAL A 125 -21.21 -0.40 -7.17
C VAL A 125 -19.98 0.36 -7.68
N VAL A 126 -18.83 -0.31 -7.76
CA VAL A 126 -17.59 0.24 -8.32
C VAL A 126 -16.81 -0.86 -9.01
N ASP A 127 -16.20 -0.56 -10.15
CA ASP A 127 -15.31 -1.44 -10.90
C ASP A 127 -14.33 -0.57 -11.69
N MET A 128 -13.17 -0.29 -11.10
CA MET A 128 -12.18 0.65 -11.64
C MET A 128 -10.88 -0.07 -11.94
N GLN A 129 -10.42 0.04 -13.18
CA GLN A 129 -9.16 -0.49 -13.69
C GLN A 129 -8.55 0.51 -14.69
N GLY A 130 -7.29 0.28 -15.08
CA GLY A 130 -6.59 1.08 -16.09
C GLY A 130 -5.35 1.77 -15.55
N GLU A 131 -4.60 2.46 -16.41
CA GLU A 131 -3.28 3.02 -16.08
C GLU A 131 -3.31 3.94 -14.86
N ASN A 132 -4.29 4.85 -14.79
CA ASN A 132 -4.45 5.77 -13.67
C ASN A 132 -4.74 5.03 -12.35
N ILE A 133 -5.49 3.93 -12.41
CA ILE A 133 -5.78 3.09 -11.25
C ILE A 133 -4.54 2.30 -10.84
N ASN A 134 -3.77 1.78 -11.79
CA ASN A 134 -2.52 1.07 -11.51
C ASN A 134 -1.52 1.98 -10.78
N GLN A 135 -1.36 3.23 -11.24
CA GLN A 135 -0.48 4.20 -10.59
C GLN A 135 -0.98 4.59 -9.19
N GLY A 136 -2.28 4.86 -9.04
CA GLY A 136 -2.88 5.18 -7.73
C GLY A 136 -2.74 4.03 -6.74
N ALA A 137 -2.96 2.79 -7.20
CA ALA A 137 -2.82 1.59 -6.39
C ALA A 137 -1.37 1.32 -5.98
N LEU A 138 -0.38 1.58 -6.86
CA LEU A 138 1.05 1.54 -6.49
C LEU A 138 1.38 2.59 -5.42
N ILE A 139 0.91 3.83 -5.59
CA ILE A 139 1.11 4.90 -4.60
C ILE A 139 0.53 4.51 -3.24
N ARG A 140 -0.71 3.97 -3.22
CA ARG A 140 -1.34 3.47 -2.00
C ARG A 140 -0.53 2.34 -1.38
N CYS A 141 -0.11 1.37 -2.18
CA CYS A 141 0.71 0.24 -1.73
C CYS A 141 1.97 0.74 -1.00
N ILE A 142 2.71 1.68 -1.57
CA ILE A 142 3.94 2.22 -0.94
C ILE A 142 3.64 3.02 0.32
N ALA A 143 2.55 3.79 0.35
CA ALA A 143 2.16 4.53 1.55
C ALA A 143 1.84 3.60 2.73
N GLU A 144 1.27 2.43 2.47
CA GLU A 144 0.95 1.42 3.50
C GLU A 144 2.16 0.58 3.91
N LEU A 145 3.29 0.62 3.19
CA LEU A 145 4.51 -0.12 3.58
C LEU A 145 5.13 0.38 4.90
N VAL A 146 4.63 1.45 5.50
CA VAL A 146 4.97 1.84 6.88
C VAL A 146 4.65 0.73 7.89
N TRP A 147 3.68 -0.14 7.59
CA TRP A 147 3.36 -1.33 8.39
C TRP A 147 4.29 -2.51 8.14
N CYS A 148 5.12 -2.46 7.10
CA CYS A 148 6.13 -3.45 6.74
C CYS A 148 7.48 -2.75 6.45
N PRO A 149 8.19 -2.24 7.48
CA PRO A 149 9.32 -1.33 7.27
C PRO A 149 10.45 -1.88 6.40
N THR A 150 10.68 -3.19 6.40
CA THR A 150 11.72 -3.82 5.55
C THR A 150 11.40 -3.74 4.06
N ALA A 151 10.13 -3.53 3.68
CA ALA A 151 9.73 -3.28 2.30
C ALA A 151 10.06 -1.86 1.82
N LEU A 152 10.37 -0.93 2.74
CA LEU A 152 10.82 0.42 2.40
C LEU A 152 12.34 0.50 2.17
N LEU A 153 13.09 -0.55 2.49
CA LEU A 153 14.52 -0.64 2.18
C LEU A 153 14.74 -0.53 0.66
N PRO A 154 15.80 0.17 0.21
CA PRO A 154 16.13 0.26 -1.21
C PRO A 154 16.13 -1.10 -1.91
N SER A 155 15.55 -1.14 -3.10
CA SER A 155 15.36 -2.35 -3.89
C SER A 155 15.48 -2.05 -5.38
N HIS A 156 15.27 -3.06 -6.22
CA HIS A 156 15.25 -2.88 -7.67
C HIS A 156 14.11 -1.96 -8.16
N TYR A 157 13.08 -1.71 -7.34
CA TYR A 157 11.93 -0.88 -7.70
C TYR A 157 11.79 0.39 -6.84
N LEU A 158 12.55 0.54 -5.76
CA LEU A 158 12.44 1.66 -4.81
C LEU A 158 13.81 2.25 -4.48
N THR A 159 13.95 3.57 -4.67
CA THR A 159 15.13 4.34 -4.30
C THR A 159 14.74 5.61 -3.53
N TRP A 160 15.70 6.19 -2.83
CA TRP A 160 15.48 7.34 -1.95
C TRP A 160 16.38 8.52 -2.32
N GLU A 161 15.80 9.72 -2.34
CA GLU A 161 16.50 10.98 -2.61
C GLU A 161 16.20 11.98 -1.47
N ALA A 162 17.24 12.63 -0.93
CA ALA A 162 17.06 13.64 0.10
C ALA A 162 16.35 14.89 -0.48
N ILE A 163 15.35 15.43 0.22
CA ILE A 163 14.79 16.76 -0.08
C ILE A 163 15.36 17.79 0.89
N ASN A 164 15.32 17.49 2.19
CA ASN A 164 15.86 18.34 3.27
C ASN A 164 16.13 17.48 4.53
N GLU A 165 16.41 18.11 5.66
CA GLU A 165 16.75 17.46 6.94
C GLU A 165 15.68 16.47 7.48
N ASN A 166 14.41 16.69 7.13
CA ASN A 166 13.28 15.92 7.63
C ASN A 166 12.46 15.28 6.50
N THR A 167 12.73 15.58 5.24
CA THR A 167 11.94 15.09 4.11
C THR A 167 12.82 14.33 3.13
N VAL A 168 12.34 13.15 2.74
CA VAL A 168 12.96 12.28 1.73
C VAL A 168 11.93 11.88 0.70
N LYS A 169 12.36 11.73 -0.55
CA LYS A 169 11.53 11.32 -1.68
C LYS A 169 11.79 9.85 -2.01
N ALA A 170 10.73 9.05 -1.97
CA ALA A 170 10.70 7.73 -2.59
C ALA A 170 10.50 7.90 -4.11
N ILE A 171 11.37 7.27 -4.90
CA ILE A 171 11.25 7.13 -6.34
C ILE A 171 10.98 5.65 -6.63
N ILE A 172 9.81 5.38 -7.20
CA ILE A 172 9.31 4.01 -7.40
C ILE A 172 9.16 3.74 -8.88
N ASN A 173 9.64 2.60 -9.35
CA ASN A 173 9.37 2.07 -10.68
C ASN A 173 9.14 0.56 -10.60
N HIS A 174 7.88 0.13 -10.74
CA HIS A 174 7.52 -1.27 -10.71
C HIS A 174 6.63 -1.60 -11.90
N GLN A 175 7.02 -2.62 -12.69
CA GLN A 175 6.27 -3.08 -13.87
C GLN A 175 5.98 -1.94 -14.88
N GLY A 176 6.94 -1.02 -15.05
CA GLY A 176 6.82 0.14 -15.94
C GLY A 176 5.96 1.29 -15.41
N ILE A 177 5.45 1.19 -14.18
CA ILE A 177 4.68 2.25 -13.52
C ILE A 177 5.62 3.04 -12.62
N ALA A 178 5.82 4.31 -12.96
CA ALA A 178 6.59 5.24 -12.15
C ALA A 178 5.69 6.04 -11.20
N ALA A 179 6.14 6.18 -9.94
CA ALA A 179 5.49 6.98 -8.93
C ALA A 179 6.51 7.62 -7.99
N THR A 180 6.11 8.67 -7.28
CA THR A 180 6.92 9.29 -6.24
C THR A 180 6.07 9.62 -5.01
N ALA A 181 6.66 9.47 -3.83
CA ALA A 181 6.05 9.88 -2.58
C ALA A 181 7.08 10.60 -1.71
N GLN A 182 6.66 11.63 -0.99
CA GLN A 182 7.50 12.34 -0.02
C GLN A 182 7.14 11.85 1.37
N PHE A 183 8.15 11.50 2.15
CA PHE A 183 8.02 11.08 3.54
C PHE A 183 8.64 12.16 4.42
N THR A 184 7.86 12.65 5.39
CA THR A 184 8.38 13.52 6.45
C THR A 184 8.66 12.69 7.68
N ILE A 185 9.90 12.77 8.17
CA ILE A 185 10.43 11.96 9.26
C ILE A 185 10.95 12.91 10.33
N ASN A 186 10.38 12.84 11.52
CA ASN A 186 10.78 13.70 12.63
C ASN A 186 12.18 13.32 13.19
N GLN A 187 12.65 14.09 14.18
CA GLN A 187 13.95 13.88 14.80
C GLN A 187 14.08 12.54 15.56
N THR A 188 12.98 11.90 15.95
CA THR A 188 13.00 10.59 16.61
C THR A 188 13.00 9.43 15.60
N GLY A 189 12.83 9.71 14.31
CA GLY A 189 12.79 8.70 13.26
C GLY A 189 11.39 8.18 12.93
N GLN A 190 10.34 8.85 13.39
CA GLN A 190 8.95 8.49 13.06
C GLN A 190 8.51 9.16 11.76
N ILE A 191 7.83 8.42 10.90
CA ILE A 191 7.09 8.99 9.77
C ILE A 191 5.89 9.75 10.33
N THR A 192 5.81 11.04 10.07
CA THR A 192 4.71 11.92 10.51
C THR A 192 3.78 12.33 9.38
N GLU A 193 4.24 12.24 8.13
CA GLU A 193 3.46 12.60 6.96
C GLU A 193 3.96 11.84 5.74
N ILE A 194 3.02 11.44 4.87
CA ILE A 194 3.29 10.93 3.53
C ILE A 194 2.51 11.80 2.55
N LYS A 195 3.20 12.45 1.62
CA LYS A 195 2.61 13.26 0.56
C LYS A 195 2.83 12.60 -0.79
N THR A 196 1.78 12.49 -1.57
CA THR A 196 1.82 11.86 -2.89
C THR A 196 1.24 12.84 -3.91
N GLN A 197 1.79 12.86 -5.12
CA GLN A 197 1.24 13.61 -6.24
C GLN A 197 0.76 12.62 -7.28
N GLN A 198 -0.52 12.72 -7.62
CA GLN A 198 -1.06 12.01 -8.76
C GLN A 198 -0.84 12.87 -10.00
N ASN A 199 0.00 12.39 -10.92
CA ASN A 199 0.14 13.02 -12.23
C ASN A 199 -1.15 12.74 -13.02
N LYS A 200 -2.13 13.63 -12.91
CA LYS A 200 -3.27 13.62 -13.84
C LYS A 200 -2.70 13.90 -15.24
N LYS A 201 -2.56 12.89 -16.08
CA LYS A 201 -2.55 13.14 -17.53
C LYS A 201 -3.84 13.91 -17.81
N LYS A 202 -3.73 15.12 -18.37
CA LYS A 202 -4.88 15.90 -18.83
C LYS A 202 -5.74 15.00 -19.71
N GLU A 203 -6.89 14.57 -19.21
CA GLU A 203 -7.96 14.11 -20.08
C GLU A 203 -8.40 15.34 -20.88
N LEU A 204 -8.18 15.28 -22.20
CA LEU A 204 -8.82 16.18 -23.14
C LEU A 204 -10.34 16.02 -22.94
N GLN A 205 -11.00 17.08 -22.50
CA GLN A 205 -12.42 17.29 -22.72
C GLN A 205 -12.61 18.04 -24.05
N PRO A 206 -13.77 17.95 -24.70
CA PRO A 206 -15.01 17.24 -24.30
C PRO A 206 -15.32 16.00 -25.14
#